data_AF-A5E5D4-F1
#
_entry.id   AF-A5E5D4-F1
#
_cell.length_a   1.000
_cell.length_b   1.000
_cell.length_c   1.000
_cell.angle_alpha   90.00
_cell.angle_beta   90.00
_cell.angle_gamma   90.00
#
_symmetry.space_group_name_H-M   'P 1'
#
loop_
_entity.id
_entity.type
_entity.pdbx_description
1 polymer ?
#
loop_
_entity_poly.entity_id
_entity_poly.type
_entity_poly.pdbx_seq_one_letter_code
_entity_poly.pdbx_strand_id
1 'polypeptide(L)'
;MKLKLGVIGTFTYGSSFGATDKATYFTIFGTKGSVTYDWSPSLSKPTITYQLGSSGQDNSGKKTIEVDEVDTFEEEFKNFAEAVTKKEKSLIIVPPRKAFHHLAIVAAALESSKNNGSNVKVESP
;
A
#
# COMPACT_ATOMS: atom_id res chain seq x y z
N MET A 1 5.16 4.61 -10.92
CA MET A 1 4.29 5.71 -10.44
C MET A 1 5.15 6.81 -9.84
N LYS A 2 4.75 8.09 -10.02
CA LYS A 2 5.43 9.26 -9.41
C LYS A 2 4.38 10.12 -8.70
N LEU A 3 4.59 10.37 -7.41
CA LEU A 3 3.72 11.21 -6.58
C LEU A 3 4.09 12.69 -6.71
N LYS A 4 3.18 13.58 -6.31
CA LYS A 4 3.37 15.04 -6.33
C LYS A 4 4.62 15.50 -5.58
N LEU A 5 4.95 14.85 -4.47
CA LEU A 5 6.14 15.15 -3.65
C LEU A 5 7.44 14.55 -4.22
N GLY A 6 7.41 13.99 -5.43
CA GLY A 6 8.59 13.41 -6.09
C GLY A 6 8.90 11.97 -5.68
N VAL A 7 8.16 11.39 -4.73
CA VAL A 7 8.27 9.97 -4.38
C VAL A 7 7.97 9.12 -5.61
N ILE A 8 8.82 8.14 -5.88
CA ILE A 8 8.66 7.18 -6.96
C ILE A 8 8.41 5.80 -6.36
N GLY A 9 7.61 5.00 -7.06
CA GLY A 9 7.31 3.64 -6.62
C GLY A 9 6.77 2.78 -7.75
N THR A 10 6.83 1.48 -7.52
CA THR A 10 6.26 0.45 -8.39
C THR A 10 5.10 -0.21 -7.68
N PHE A 11 4.10 -0.62 -8.45
CA PHE A 11 3.02 -1.48 -7.97
C PHE A 11 2.96 -2.67 -8.91
N THR A 12 3.16 -3.85 -8.36
CA THR A 12 3.13 -5.11 -9.11
C THR A 12 1.92 -5.89 -8.63
N TYR A 13 1.03 -6.19 -9.55
CA TYR A 13 -0.11 -7.07 -9.31
C TYR A 13 -0.10 -8.19 -10.33
N GLY A 14 -0.32 -9.42 -9.86
CA GLY A 14 -0.60 -10.55 -10.72
C GLY A 14 -1.28 -11.66 -9.95
N SER A 15 -2.22 -12.32 -10.61
CA SER A 15 -3.06 -13.39 -10.04
C SER A 15 -2.71 -14.77 -10.57
N SER A 16 -2.02 -14.84 -11.71
CA SER A 16 -1.78 -16.06 -12.48
C SER A 16 -0.29 -16.26 -12.73
N PHE A 17 0.48 -16.29 -11.64
CA PHE A 17 1.86 -16.76 -11.69
C PHE A 17 1.89 -18.29 -11.71
N GLY A 18 3.00 -18.87 -12.18
CA GLY A 18 3.19 -20.33 -12.23
C GLY A 18 3.26 -20.98 -10.85
N ALA A 19 3.97 -22.10 -10.72
CA ALA A 19 4.21 -22.74 -9.42
C ALA A 19 5.12 -21.88 -8.53
N THR A 20 4.53 -20.91 -7.83
CA THR A 20 5.22 -19.96 -6.95
C THR A 20 4.34 -19.59 -5.77
N ASP A 21 4.97 -19.17 -4.67
CA ASP A 21 4.26 -18.70 -3.50
C ASP A 21 3.58 -17.36 -3.77
N LYS A 22 2.37 -17.21 -3.23
CA LYS A 22 1.69 -15.91 -3.24
C LYS A 22 2.39 -15.00 -2.24
N ALA A 23 2.77 -13.82 -2.69
CA ALA A 23 3.40 -12.82 -1.85
C ALA A 23 2.58 -11.53 -1.85
N THR A 24 2.40 -10.95 -0.67
CA THR A 24 1.82 -9.62 -0.51
C THR A 24 2.66 -8.83 0.47
N TYR A 25 3.30 -7.79 -0.04
CA TYR A 25 4.19 -6.94 0.76
C TYR A 25 4.19 -5.51 0.23
N PHE A 26 4.61 -4.61 1.10
CA PHE A 26 4.78 -3.20 0.79
C PHE A 26 6.08 -2.71 1.41
N THR A 27 6.98 -2.19 0.56
CA THR A 27 8.28 -1.69 0.99
C THR A 27 8.40 -0.19 0.76
N ILE A 28 8.86 0.51 1.79
CA ILE A 28 9.26 1.91 1.73
C ILE A 28 10.78 1.99 1.82
N PHE A 29 11.39 2.64 0.84
CA PHE A 29 12.81 2.98 0.83
C PHE A 29 12.99 4.46 1.20
N GLY A 30 13.62 4.71 2.34
CA GLY A 30 13.99 6.04 2.79
C GLY A 30 15.49 6.31 2.58
N THR A 31 15.91 7.53 2.88
CA THR A 31 17.32 7.93 2.76
C THR A 31 18.22 7.42 3.90
N LYS A 32 17.62 6.88 4.97
CA LYS A 32 18.31 6.38 6.17
C LYS A 32 17.84 4.99 6.60
N GLY A 33 17.23 4.25 5.67
CA GLY A 33 16.77 2.90 5.94
C GLY A 33 15.61 2.49 5.04
N SER A 34 15.10 1.30 5.31
CA SER A 34 13.94 0.75 4.62
C SER A 34 13.07 -0.01 5.60
N VAL A 35 11.78 -0.09 5.28
CA VAL A 35 10.81 -0.89 6.01
C VAL A 35 9.95 -1.66 5.03
N THR A 36 9.73 -2.95 5.31
CA THR A 36 8.82 -3.82 4.56
C THR A 36 7.74 -4.29 5.51
N TYR A 37 6.49 -4.07 5.13
CA TYR A 37 5.34 -4.77 5.69
C TYR A 37 5.04 -5.99 4.81
N ASP A 38 5.02 -7.19 5.38
CA ASP A 38 4.75 -8.44 4.68
C ASP A 38 3.57 -9.15 5.35
N TRP A 39 2.52 -9.39 4.57
CA TRP A 39 1.31 -10.11 4.97
C TRP A 39 1.01 -11.23 3.96
N SER A 40 2.07 -11.83 3.41
CA SER A 40 1.96 -12.95 2.49
C SER A 40 1.21 -14.12 3.15
N PRO A 41 0.32 -14.83 2.41
CA PRO A 41 -0.52 -15.89 2.98
C PRO A 41 0.24 -17.07 3.61
N SER A 42 1.53 -17.22 3.32
CA SER A 42 2.41 -18.22 3.93
C SER A 42 2.83 -17.90 5.36
N LEU A 43 2.62 -16.66 5.83
CA LEU A 43 2.98 -16.22 7.16
C LEU A 43 1.88 -16.57 8.17
N SER A 44 2.27 -17.01 9.37
CA SER A 44 1.35 -17.21 10.49
C SER A 44 0.82 -15.88 11.05
N LYS A 45 1.64 -14.83 10.98
CA LYS A 45 1.31 -13.44 11.28
C LYS A 45 2.03 -12.50 10.34
N PRO A 46 1.43 -11.36 9.95
CA PRO A 46 2.14 -10.33 9.23
C PRO A 46 3.35 -9.82 10.00
N THR A 47 4.35 -9.33 9.27
CA THR A 47 5.59 -8.85 9.87
C THR A 47 5.98 -7.48 9.32
N ILE A 48 6.60 -6.67 10.17
CA ILE A 48 7.32 -5.48 9.76
C ILE A 48 8.81 -5.74 9.95
N THR A 49 9.55 -5.78 8.84
CA THR A 49 11.01 -5.85 8.85
C THR A 49 11.59 -4.50 8.47
N TYR A 50 12.46 -3.95 9.30
CA TYR A 50 13.15 -2.69 9.02
C TYR A 50 14.66 -2.80 9.25
N GLN A 51 15.39 -1.91 8.59
CA GLN A 51 16.82 -1.72 8.78
C GLN A 51 17.14 -0.23 8.63
N LEU A 52 18.04 0.26 9.47
CA LEU A 52 18.54 1.63 9.40
C LEU A 52 19.89 1.63 8.68
N GLY A 53 20.22 2.71 8.00
CA GLY A 53 21.46 2.79 7.23
C GLY A 53 21.32 3.59 5.95
N SER A 54 22.43 4.13 5.47
CA SER A 54 22.45 4.92 4.23
C SER A 54 22.53 4.05 2.97
N SER A 55 22.98 2.79 3.12
CA SER A 55 23.17 1.84 2.02
C SER A 55 23.06 0.39 2.50
N GLY A 56 23.17 -0.58 1.58
CA GLY A 56 23.25 -2.00 1.93
C GLY A 56 24.54 -2.37 2.67
N GLN A 57 25.60 -1.58 2.53
CA GLN A 57 26.91 -1.80 3.16
C GLN A 57 27.04 -1.11 4.53
N ASP A 58 26.29 -0.04 4.75
CA ASP A 58 26.24 0.75 5.98
C ASP A 58 24.83 0.62 6.58
N ASN A 59 24.57 -0.48 7.32
CA ASN A 59 23.26 -0.77 7.89
C ASN A 59 23.31 -1.36 9.31
N SER A 60 22.20 -1.23 10.04
CA SER A 60 22.02 -1.65 11.44
C SER A 60 21.66 -3.13 11.63
N GLY A 61 21.78 -3.97 10.61
CA GLY A 61 21.11 -5.27 10.58
C GLY A 61 19.58 -5.14 10.52
N LYS A 62 18.91 -6.23 10.16
CA LYS A 62 17.45 -6.29 10.09
C LYS A 62 16.85 -6.52 11.47
N LYS A 63 15.77 -5.82 11.75
CA LYS A 63 14.89 -6.05 12.90
C LYS A 63 13.50 -6.39 12.39
N THR A 64 12.89 -7.41 12.96
CA THR A 64 11.55 -7.87 12.60
C THR A 64 10.66 -7.80 13.83
N ILE A 65 9.45 -7.30 13.63
CA ILE A 65 8.37 -7.34 14.61
C ILE A 65 7.17 -8.06 13.97
N GLU A 66 6.52 -8.92 14.74
CA GLU A 66 5.22 -9.48 14.36
C GLU A 66 4.13 -8.44 14.55
N VAL A 67 3.13 -8.48 13.68
CA VAL A 67 1.95 -7.62 13.74
C VAL A 67 0.74 -8.49 14.04
N ASP A 68 0.03 -8.13 15.09
CA ASP A 68 -1.30 -8.67 15.36
C ASP A 68 -2.30 -7.86 14.52
N GLU A 69 -2.64 -8.40 13.34
CA GLU A 69 -3.65 -7.78 12.48
C GLU A 69 -5.05 -7.89 13.09
N VAL A 70 -5.86 -6.87 12.79
CA VAL A 70 -7.30 -6.87 13.06
C VAL A 70 -8.05 -7.29 11.80
N ASP A 71 -9.30 -7.71 11.95
CA ASP A 71 -10.17 -7.89 10.79
C ASP A 71 -10.48 -6.52 10.17
N THR A 72 -9.77 -6.20 9.09
CA THR A 72 -9.90 -4.90 8.42
C THR A 72 -11.32 -4.66 7.88
N PHE A 73 -12.07 -5.70 7.50
CA PHE A 73 -13.45 -5.53 7.07
C PHE A 73 -14.34 -5.14 8.25
N GLU A 74 -14.18 -5.81 9.39
CA GLU A 74 -14.92 -5.46 10.60
C GLU A 74 -14.63 -4.02 11.04
N GLU A 75 -13.36 -3.60 11.01
CA GLU A 75 -12.97 -2.23 11.36
C GLU A 75 -13.52 -1.18 10.39
N GLU A 76 -13.60 -1.47 9.09
CA GLU A 76 -14.26 -0.59 8.12
C GLU A 76 -15.76 -0.40 8.44
N PHE A 77 -16.46 -1.47 8.80
CA PHE A 77 -17.87 -1.39 9.20
C PHE A 77 -18.05 -0.66 10.53
N LYS A 78 -17.15 -0.84 11.51
CA LYS A 78 -17.14 -0.07 12.76
C LYS A 78 -16.96 1.42 12.50
N ASN A 79 -16.01 1.80 11.63
CA ASN A 79 -15.80 3.19 11.24
C ASN A 79 -17.07 3.81 10.63
N PHE A 80 -17.72 3.08 9.72
CA PHE A 80 -18.97 3.53 9.12
C PHE A 80 -20.10 3.66 10.15
N ALA A 81 -20.30 2.65 10.99
CA ALA A 81 -21.33 2.65 12.02
C ALA A 81 -21.14 3.80 13.02
N GLU A 82 -19.90 4.09 13.41
CA GLU A 82 -19.57 5.21 14.28
C GLU A 82 -19.92 6.56 13.63
N ALA A 83 -19.51 6.76 12.37
CA ALA A 83 -19.81 7.98 11.61
C ALA A 83 -21.32 8.23 11.48
N VAL A 84 -22.10 7.18 11.21
CA VAL A 84 -23.56 7.26 11.13
C VAL A 84 -24.18 7.58 12.49
N THR A 85 -23.77 6.87 13.54
CA THR A 85 -24.32 7.02 14.90
C THR A 85 -24.06 8.42 15.45
N LYS A 86 -22.84 8.93 15.27
CA LYS A 86 -22.45 10.28 15.72
C LYS A 86 -22.91 11.39 14.76
N LYS A 87 -23.45 11.03 13.59
CA LYS A 87 -23.79 11.96 12.50
C LYS A 87 -22.60 12.83 12.06
N GLU A 88 -21.39 12.29 12.19
CA GLU A 88 -20.14 13.01 11.99
C GLU A 88 -19.38 12.43 10.79
N LYS A 89 -19.54 13.09 9.63
CA LYS A 89 -18.95 12.62 8.36
C LYS A 89 -17.42 12.68 8.32
N SER A 90 -16.80 13.50 9.17
CA SER A 90 -15.34 13.59 9.31
C SER A 90 -14.71 12.29 9.82
N LEU A 91 -15.50 11.41 10.46
CA LEU A 91 -15.02 10.12 10.93
C LEU A 91 -14.76 9.13 9.80
N ILE A 92 -15.38 9.31 8.63
CA ILE A 92 -15.15 8.42 7.47
C ILE A 92 -13.71 8.57 6.98
N ILE A 93 -12.92 7.50 7.12
CA ILE A 93 -11.49 7.50 6.77
C ILE A 93 -11.28 7.67 5.27
N VAL A 94 -12.12 7.01 4.46
CA VAL A 94 -12.09 7.05 2.99
C VAL A 94 -13.38 7.69 2.44
N PRO A 95 -13.47 9.03 2.39
CA PRO A 95 -14.61 9.70 1.78
C PRO A 95 -14.64 9.49 0.26
N PRO A 96 -15.78 9.74 -0.42
CA PRO A 96 -15.93 9.55 -1.86
C PRO A 96 -14.84 10.19 -2.71
N ARG A 97 -14.34 11.36 -2.31
CA ARG A 97 -13.22 12.05 -2.98
C ARG A 97 -11.93 11.21 -2.99
N LYS A 98 -11.58 10.56 -1.88
CA LYS A 98 -10.40 9.68 -1.81
C LYS A 98 -10.63 8.41 -2.61
N ALA A 99 -11.82 7.81 -2.52
CA ALA A 99 -12.17 6.63 -3.31
C ALA A 99 -12.13 6.90 -4.83
N PHE A 100 -12.61 8.08 -5.26
CA PHE A 100 -12.48 8.53 -6.65
C PHE A 100 -11.02 8.57 -7.10
N HIS A 101 -10.13 9.12 -6.28
CA HIS A 101 -8.72 9.17 -6.62
C HIS A 101 -8.08 7.77 -6.72
N HIS A 102 -8.50 6.80 -5.91
CA HIS A 102 -8.07 5.40 -6.07
C HIS A 102 -8.50 4.84 -7.43
N LEU A 103 -9.75 5.09 -7.85
CA LEU A 103 -10.24 4.70 -9.16
C LEU A 103 -9.47 5.41 -10.30
N ALA A 104 -9.17 6.70 -10.14
CA ALA A 104 -8.39 7.47 -11.12
C ALA A 104 -6.98 6.90 -11.35
N ILE A 105 -6.34 6.40 -10.29
CA ILE A 105 -5.04 5.71 -10.39
C ILE A 105 -5.17 4.44 -11.24
N VAL A 106 -6.20 3.62 -11.00
CA VAL A 106 -6.43 2.39 -11.77
C VAL A 106 -6.74 2.72 -13.23
N ALA A 107 -7.58 3.73 -13.48
CA ALA A 107 -7.89 4.19 -14.84
C ALA A 107 -6.63 4.62 -15.60
N ALA A 108 -5.74 5.40 -14.95
CA ALA A 108 -4.47 5.82 -15.54
C ALA A 108 -3.52 4.63 -15.80
N ALA A 109 -3.50 3.63 -14.92
CA ALA A 109 -2.69 2.42 -15.13
C ALA A 109 -3.18 1.60 -16.33
N LEU A 110 -4.50 1.45 -16.48
CA LEU A 110 -5.11 0.77 -17.63
C LEU A 110 -4.84 1.54 -18.94
N GLU A 111 -4.95 2.87 -18.92
CA GLU A 111 -4.64 3.70 -20.08
C GLU A 111 -3.14 3.63 -20.45
N SER A 112 -2.26 3.67 -19.45
CA SER A 112 -0.82 3.48 -19.66
C SER A 112 -0.53 2.13 -20.32
N SER A 113 -1.16 1.05 -19.84
CA SER A 113 -1.01 -0.29 -20.40
C SER A 113 -1.48 -0.38 -21.86
N LYS A 114 -2.63 0.21 -22.20
CA LYS A 114 -3.13 0.30 -23.59
C LYS A 114 -2.14 1.05 -24.50
N ASN A 115 -1.46 2.04 -23.95
CA ASN A 115 -0.50 2.88 -24.65
C ASN A 115 0.96 2.43 -24.44
N ASN A 116 1.21 1.11 -24.43
CA ASN A 116 2.54 0.51 -24.35
C ASN A 116 3.40 1.00 -23.17
N GLY A 117 2.77 1.22 -22.00
CA GLY A 117 3.46 1.66 -20.79
C GLY A 117 3.83 3.16 -20.77
N SER A 118 3.14 3.98 -21.57
CA SER A 118 3.36 5.43 -21.60
C SER A 118 3.02 6.12 -20.27
N ASN A 119 3.54 7.34 -20.09
CA ASN A 119 3.24 8.15 -18.91
C ASN A 119 1.84 8.78 -19.02
N VAL A 120 0.95 8.45 -18.09
CA VAL A 120 -0.41 9.00 -18.01
C VAL A 120 -0.55 9.85 -16.74
N LYS A 121 -1.13 11.04 -16.87
CA LYS A 121 -1.43 11.91 -15.73
C LYS A 121 -2.67 11.38 -14.99
N VAL A 122 -2.56 11.22 -13.68
CA VAL A 122 -3.68 10.81 -12.82
C VAL A 122 -4.59 12.00 -12.55
N GLU A 123 -5.90 11.79 -12.63
CA GLU A 123 -6.91 12.80 -12.26
C GLU A 123 -6.84 13.12 -10.77
N SER A 124 -6.94 14.40 -10.41
CA SER A 124 -6.78 14.85 -9.02
C SER A 124 -8.07 14.64 -8.19
N PRO A 125 -7.96 14.34 -6.89
CA PRO A 125 -9.11 14.18 -6.00
C PRO A 125 -9.98 15.43 -5.89
#